data_AF-A0A2T3QMH8-F1
#
_entry.id   AF-A0A2T3QMH8-F1
#
_cell.length_a   1.000
_cell.length_b   1.000
_cell.length_c   1.000
_cell.angle_alpha   90.00
_cell.angle_beta   90.00
_cell.angle_gamma   90.00
#
_symmetry.space_group_name_H-M   'P 1'
#
loop_
_entity.id
_entity.type
_entity.pdbx_description
1 polymer ?
#
loop_
_entity_poly.entity_id
_entity_poly.type
_entity_poly.pdbx_seq_one_letter_code
_entity_poly.pdbx_strand_id
1 'polypeptide(L)' 'MRMFKHYLPKLIAKHVSRLFSGRIYINGRGGYHFDNGLLLVPIKAQRQHFDTVNEVNQEIRRLRQLD' A
#
# COMPACT_ATOMS: atom_id res chain seq x y z
N MET A 1 10.13 8.22 -2.75
CA MET A 1 8.65 8.19 -2.78
C MET A 1 8.21 7.76 -4.18
N ARG A 2 7.41 6.68 -4.32
CA ARG A 2 6.91 6.20 -5.61
C ARG A 2 5.51 6.74 -5.89
N MET A 3 5.27 7.23 -7.10
CA MET A 3 3.96 7.71 -7.57
C MET A 3 3.26 6.62 -8.39
N PHE A 4 2.02 6.30 -8.06
CA PHE A 4 1.15 5.41 -8.82
C PHE A 4 0.04 6.21 -9.48
N LYS A 5 0.07 6.28 -10.82
CA LYS A 5 -0.95 6.97 -11.63
C LYS A 5 -2.31 6.27 -11.58
N HIS A 6 -2.31 4.95 -11.39
CA HIS A 6 -3.50 4.11 -11.34
C HIS A 6 -3.52 3.30 -10.04
N TYR A 7 -4.72 3.01 -9.54
CA TYR A 7 -4.91 2.14 -8.40
C TYR A 7 -4.93 0.68 -8.85
N LEU A 8 -3.75 0.03 -8.78
CA LEU A 8 -3.56 -1.38 -9.09
C LEU A 8 -3.00 -2.08 -7.84
N PRO A 9 -3.85 -2.59 -6.94
CA PRO A 9 -3.45 -3.12 -5.62
C PRO A 9 -2.30 -4.11 -5.68
N LYS A 10 -2.32 -5.05 -6.64
CA LYS A 10 -1.27 -6.06 -6.84
C LYS A 10 0.11 -5.45 -7.17
N LEU A 11 0.15 -4.42 -8.02
CA LEU A 11 1.41 -3.75 -8.37
C LEU A 11 1.93 -2.88 -7.22
N ILE A 12 1.02 -2.24 -6.50
CA ILE A 12 1.36 -1.48 -5.30
C ILE A 12 1.92 -2.42 -4.24
N ALA A 13 1.23 -3.53 -3.97
CA ALA A 13 1.67 -4.58 -3.05
C ALA A 13 3.05 -5.12 -3.40
N LYS A 14 3.29 -5.47 -4.67
CA LYS A 14 4.59 -5.95 -5.15
C LYS A 14 5.71 -4.92 -4.96
N HIS A 15 5.42 -3.63 -5.08
CA HIS A 15 6.40 -2.58 -4.81
C HIS A 15 6.69 -2.45 -3.31
N VAL A 16 5.64 -2.41 -2.49
CA VAL A 16 5.73 -2.24 -1.04
C VAL A 16 6.38 -3.46 -0.37
N SER A 17 6.03 -4.68 -0.77
CA SER A 17 6.51 -5.91 -0.14
C SER A 17 8.02 -6.15 -0.30
N ARG A 18 8.65 -5.53 -1.30
CA ARG A 18 10.09 -5.63 -1.58
C ARG A 18 10.94 -4.65 -0.77
N LEU A 19 10.32 -3.70 -0.09
CA LEU A 19 10.99 -2.64 0.64
C LEU A 19 10.63 -2.73 2.12
N PHE A 20 11.59 -2.43 2.99
CA PHE A 20 11.33 -2.44 4.43
C PHE A 20 10.37 -1.32 4.84
N SER A 21 10.67 -0.08 4.47
CA SER A 21 9.87 1.10 4.82
C SER A 21 9.91 2.15 3.72
N GLY A 22 8.93 3.06 3.69
CA GLY A 22 8.94 4.19 2.77
C GLY A 22 7.60 4.89 2.61
N ARG A 23 7.45 5.62 1.51
CA ARG A 23 6.24 6.38 1.18
C ARG A 23 5.84 6.21 -0.28
N ILE A 24 4.55 6.05 -0.51
CA ILE A 24 3.94 6.04 -1.83
C ILE A 24 2.83 7.09 -1.93
N TYR A 25 2.49 7.48 -3.15
CA TYR A 25 1.29 8.25 -3.43
C TYR A 25 0.49 7.54 -4.52
N ILE A 26 -0.82 7.44 -4.30
CA ILE A 26 -1.76 6.80 -5.20
C ILE A 26 -2.73 7.88 -5.69
N ASN A 27 -2.76 8.11 -7.01
CA ASN A 27 -3.65 9.11 -7.58
C ASN A 27 -5.12 8.83 -7.21
N GLY A 28 -5.84 9.84 -6.73
CA GLY A 28 -7.23 9.71 -6.27
C GLY A 28 -7.43 8.96 -4.94
N ARG A 29 -6.37 8.50 -4.27
CA ARG A 29 -6.45 7.81 -2.95
C ARG A 29 -5.48 8.35 -1.89
N GLY A 30 -4.56 9.22 -2.27
CA GLY A 30 -3.68 9.93 -1.33
C GLY A 30 -2.32 9.27 -1.09
N GLY A 31 -1.60 9.81 -0.12
CA GLY A 31 -0.26 9.36 0.28
C GLY A 31 -0.29 8.38 1.45
N TYR A 32 0.51 7.33 1.37
CA TYR A 32 0.62 6.29 2.39
C TYR A 32 2.07 6.09 2.79
N HIS A 33 2.30 6.01 4.09
CA HIS A 33 3.54 5.44 4.62
C HIS A 33 3.39 3.92 4.68
N PHE A 34 4.53 3.23 4.59
CA PHE A 34 4.59 1.80 4.83
C PHE A 34 5.82 1.48 5.66
N ASP A 35 5.68 0.45 6.47
CA ASP A 35 6.74 -0.07 7.34
C ASP A 35 6.61 -1.59 7.45
N ASN A 36 7.72 -2.28 7.64
CA ASN A 36 7.84 -3.74 7.53
C ASN A 36 7.13 -4.32 6.27
N GLY A 37 7.22 -3.58 5.16
CA GLY A 37 6.58 -3.92 3.89
C GLY A 37 5.05 -3.98 3.95
N LEU A 38 4.39 -3.20 4.81
CA LEU A 38 2.93 -3.09 4.92
C LEU A 38 2.49 -1.62 4.95
N LEU A 39 1.38 -1.30 4.29
CA LEU A 39 0.81 0.05 4.36
C LEU A 39 0.28 0.35 5.76
N LEU A 40 0.49 1.59 6.19
CA LEU A 40 -0.04 2.14 7.43
C LEU A 40 -1.28 2.99 7.15
N VAL A 41 -2.24 2.96 8.09
CA VAL A 41 -3.40 3.85 8.05
C VAL A 41 -2.96 5.28 8.40
N PRO A 42 -3.30 6.30 7.59
CA PRO A 42 -3.00 7.69 7.91
C PRO A 42 -3.66 8.17 9.21
N ILE A 43 -3.04 9.12 9.92
CA ILE A 43 -3.54 9.66 11.21
C ILE A 43 -4.95 10.26 11.06
N LYS A 44 -5.23 10.94 9.95
CA LYS A 44 -6.55 11.52 9.62
C LYS A 44 -7.22 10.71 8.51
N ALA A 45 -7.44 9.42 8.76
CA ALA A 45 -8.01 8.50 7.77
C ALA A 45 -9.53 8.66 7.61
N GLN A 46 -9.96 8.73 6.36
CA GLN A 46 -11.34 8.50 5.92
C GLN A 46 -11.53 7.05 5.47
N ARG A 47 -12.78 6.60 5.31
CA ARG A 47 -13.14 5.22 4.91
C ARG A 47 -12.31 4.69 3.73
N GLN A 48 -12.12 5.50 2.68
CA GLN A 48 -11.33 5.11 1.50
C GLN A 48 -9.88 4.70 1.85
N HIS A 49 -9.27 5.31 2.88
CA HIS A 49 -7.92 4.96 3.30
C HIS A 49 -7.88 3.59 3.97
N PHE A 50 -8.87 3.27 4.81
CA PHE A 50 -8.99 1.94 5.42
C PHE A 50 -9.18 0.86 4.35
N ASP A 51 -10.07 1.10 3.39
CA ASP A 51 -10.32 0.17 2.28
C ASP A 51 -9.04 -0.06 1.46
N THR A 52 -8.32 1.02 1.15
CA THR A 52 -7.03 0.97 0.43
C THR A 52 -5.98 0.16 1.17
N VAL A 53 -5.77 0.44 2.46
CA VAL A 53 -4.76 -0.24 3.28
C VAL A 53 -5.11 -1.72 3.42
N ASN A 54 -6.38 -2.04 3.66
CA ASN A 54 -6.83 -3.43 3.80
C ASN A 54 -6.59 -4.22 2.50
N GLU A 55 -7.05 -3.68 1.36
CA GLU A 55 -6.92 -4.35 0.06
C GLU A 55 -5.45 -4.55 -0.34
N VAL A 56 -4.61 -3.52 -0.22
CA VAL A 56 -3.18 -3.64 -0.55
C VAL A 56 -2.47 -4.60 0.40
N ASN A 57 -2.73 -4.52 1.71
CA ASN A 57 -2.09 -5.42 2.67
C ASN A 57 -2.57 -6.88 2.52
N GLN A 58 -3.78 -7.12 2.02
CA GLN A 58 -4.21 -8.47 1.63
C GLN A 58 -3.39 -9.00 0.44
N GLU A 59 -3.18 -8.19 -0.60
CA GLU A 59 -2.32 -8.61 -1.73
C GLU A 59 -0.87 -8.83 -1.28
N ILE A 60 -0.33 -8.03 -0.36
CA ILE A 60 1.01 -8.25 0.21
C ILE A 60 1.09 -9.60 0.91
N ARG A 61 0.08 -9.95 1.73
CA ARG A 61 0.04 -11.25 2.41
C ARG A 61 -0.04 -12.41 1.42
N ARG A 62 -0.80 -12.26 0.33
CA ARG A 62 -0.85 -13.27 -0.74
C ARG A 62 0.51 -13.47 -1.42
N LEU A 63 1.23 -12.37 -1.70
CA LEU A 63 2.58 -12.46 -2.27
C LEU A 63 3.53 -13.24 -1.35
N ARG A 64 3.50 -12.96 -0.05
CA ARG A 64 4.34 -13.64 0.96
C ARG A 64 4.01 -15.12 1.18
N GLN A 65 2.82 -15.58 0.78
CA GLN A 65 2.45 -17.01 0.82
C GLN A 65 2.93 -17.78 -0.42
N LEU A 66 3.36 -17.07 -1.47
CA LEU A 66 3.82 -17.65 -2.73
C LEU A 66 5.36 -17.67 -2.83
N ASP A 67 6.06 -16.97 -1.95
CA ASP A 67 7.53 -16.94 -1.83
C ASP A 67 8.01 -18.03 -0.85
#